data_AF-A0AAU8MRI5-F1
#
_entry.id   AF-A0AAU8MRI5-F1
#
_cell.length_a   1.000
_cell.length_b   1.000
_cell.length_c   1.000
_cell.angle_alpha   90.00
_cell.angle_beta   90.00
_cell.angle_gamma   90.00
#
_symmetry.space_group_name_H-M   'P 1'
#
loop_
_entity.id
_entity.type
_entity.pdbx_description
1 polymer ?
#
loop_
_entity_poly.entity_id
_entity_poly.type
_entity_poly.pdbx_seq_one_letter_code
_entity_poly.pdbx_strand_id
1 'polypeptide(L)'
;MKRNWSAGAMLLCAWLFSADAPARCMDVEGRVAACRIAGQEKTLAICLAGDEAVYRFGPAQGADELVLRAPLAQLGYFRADGAQDTIDETVVFGNGDHSYRARFGFRDGLAPDPTELRGFGELEVRSKDKTVAALTCAAGTVERVPELLLDKMRQIGRERTTDAVEFPNYDIVYPGPVAQSPACERDSNVDTCWSQGVSAARGGDLGLALGYFDKSCDADLGPQGCYEAGKLYLHNRKLRDYVRAHERLSRVCDSDDIGQGPYACKYLGWMHHTGIGAEKDPEQAWTYLSRACFLHNPESMIDAEGCHFLAEAALAGARPRLGRSQRAYLAYLALAMGCADDAEGICTQAKSMLADARTASAAWLARCDEDTAAASPARECAGLIAPQADYETGQALRKQLLSLFRGATDAAHAPE
;
A
#
# COMPACT_ATOMS: atom_id res chain seq x y z
N MET A 1 -41.29 -75.16 3.81
CA MET A 1 -42.42 -74.41 3.20
C MET A 1 -41.95 -72.98 2.93
N LYS A 2 -42.11 -72.56 1.67
CA LYS A 2 -42.10 -71.21 1.04
C LYS A 2 -41.69 -69.95 1.86
N ARG A 3 -40.73 -69.22 1.26
CA ARG A 3 -40.63 -67.75 1.00
C ARG A 3 -40.81 -66.75 2.17
N ASN A 4 -39.82 -65.88 2.38
CA ASN A 4 -39.84 -64.53 1.80
C ASN A 4 -38.51 -63.76 2.01
N TRP A 5 -38.09 -63.07 0.96
CA TRP A 5 -37.09 -61.98 1.00
C TRP A 5 -37.76 -60.69 1.45
N SER A 6 -37.05 -59.86 2.21
CA SER A 6 -37.25 -58.41 2.22
C SER A 6 -35.92 -57.75 2.56
N ALA A 7 -35.37 -57.03 1.59
CA ALA A 7 -34.26 -56.12 1.76
C ALA A 7 -34.71 -54.91 2.61
N GLY A 8 -33.89 -54.51 3.59
CA GLY A 8 -34.07 -53.29 4.36
C GLY A 8 -32.71 -52.59 4.46
N ALA A 9 -32.59 -51.49 3.72
CA ALA A 9 -31.37 -50.75 3.48
C ALA A 9 -30.84 -50.01 4.72
N MET A 10 -29.52 -50.04 4.88
CA MET A 10 -28.76 -49.12 5.74
C MET A 10 -28.98 -47.67 5.28
N LEU A 11 -29.56 -46.84 6.13
CA LEU A 11 -29.46 -45.40 6.05
C LEU A 11 -28.28 -44.95 6.94
N LEU A 12 -27.10 -44.81 6.31
CA LEU A 12 -26.04 -43.97 6.84
C LEU A 12 -26.49 -42.51 6.70
N CYS A 13 -26.84 -41.86 7.81
CA CYS A 13 -26.90 -40.40 7.88
C CYS A 13 -25.46 -39.85 7.83
N ALA A 14 -24.94 -39.65 6.63
CA ALA A 14 -23.78 -38.81 6.41
C ALA A 14 -24.21 -37.35 6.61
N TRP A 15 -23.73 -36.75 7.70
CA TRP A 15 -23.69 -35.30 7.86
C TRP A 15 -22.76 -34.74 6.78
N LEU A 16 -23.33 -34.15 5.74
CA LEU A 16 -22.63 -33.25 4.84
C LEU A 16 -22.99 -31.83 5.28
N PHE A 17 -22.06 -31.17 5.96
CA PHE A 17 -22.04 -29.71 5.99
C PHE A 17 -21.84 -29.26 4.54
N SER A 18 -22.89 -28.79 3.87
CA SER A 18 -22.72 -28.01 2.65
C SER A 18 -22.26 -26.61 3.09
N ALA A 19 -20.96 -26.36 2.99
CA ALA A 19 -20.47 -25.01 2.81
C ALA A 19 -20.86 -24.61 1.37
N ASP A 20 -22.12 -24.23 1.16
CA ASP A 20 -22.64 -23.86 -0.16
C ASP A 20 -21.94 -22.60 -0.67
N ALA A 21 -21.10 -22.76 -1.69
CA ALA A 21 -20.40 -21.71 -2.41
C ALA A 21 -21.39 -20.71 -3.06
N PRO A 22 -21.00 -19.43 -3.23
CA PRO A 22 -21.82 -18.48 -3.98
C PRO A 22 -21.70 -18.79 -5.47
N ALA A 23 -22.77 -19.25 -6.13
CA ALA A 23 -22.80 -19.38 -7.60
C ALA A 23 -23.80 -18.39 -8.20
N ARG A 24 -23.34 -17.53 -9.11
CA ARG A 24 -24.21 -16.60 -9.85
C ARG A 24 -23.76 -16.23 -11.26
N CYS A 25 -22.45 -16.23 -11.55
CA CYS A 25 -22.01 -16.17 -12.94
C CYS A 25 -22.33 -17.51 -13.61
N MET A 26 -22.77 -17.47 -14.87
CA MET A 26 -22.93 -18.70 -15.66
C MET A 26 -21.56 -19.38 -15.85
N ASP A 27 -21.52 -20.69 -16.09
CA ASP A 27 -20.26 -21.45 -16.19
C ASP A 27 -19.31 -20.94 -17.30
N VAL A 28 -19.86 -20.23 -18.29
CA VAL A 28 -19.12 -19.61 -19.40
C VAL A 28 -18.75 -18.15 -19.15
N GLU A 29 -19.26 -17.54 -18.06
CA GLU A 29 -18.99 -16.16 -17.69
C GLU A 29 -17.80 -16.09 -16.73
N GLY A 30 -16.90 -15.15 -16.97
CA GLY A 30 -15.82 -14.87 -16.02
C GLY A 30 -16.35 -14.12 -14.80
N ARG A 31 -15.97 -14.51 -13.58
CA ARG A 31 -16.41 -13.86 -12.35
C ARG A 31 -15.46 -12.73 -11.97
N VAL A 32 -15.95 -11.50 -11.92
CA VAL A 32 -15.17 -10.31 -11.52
C VAL A 32 -15.31 -10.04 -10.03
N ALA A 33 -16.53 -10.05 -9.51
CA ALA A 33 -16.79 -9.87 -8.09
C ALA A 33 -18.07 -10.58 -7.67
N ALA A 34 -18.13 -11.08 -6.44
CA ALA A 34 -19.33 -11.69 -5.91
C ALA A 34 -19.42 -11.55 -4.38
N CYS A 35 -20.63 -11.57 -3.85
CA CYS A 35 -20.85 -11.65 -2.40
C CYS A 35 -22.25 -12.16 -2.04
N ARG A 36 -22.45 -12.56 -0.79
CA ARG A 36 -23.78 -12.68 -0.16
C ARG A 36 -24.18 -11.34 0.44
N ILE A 37 -25.45 -10.98 0.38
CA ILE A 37 -25.98 -9.76 0.99
C ILE A 37 -26.17 -9.98 2.48
N ALA A 38 -25.67 -9.06 3.30
CA ALA A 38 -25.75 -9.17 4.75
C ALA A 38 -27.22 -9.18 5.22
N GLY A 39 -27.57 -10.17 6.04
CA GLY A 39 -28.92 -10.30 6.60
C GLY A 39 -29.99 -10.75 5.59
N GLN A 40 -29.62 -11.22 4.39
CA GLN A 40 -30.56 -11.68 3.38
C GLN A 40 -30.07 -12.97 2.71
N GLU A 41 -31.00 -13.83 2.31
CA GLU A 41 -30.73 -15.00 1.45
C GLU A 41 -30.59 -14.57 -0.03
N LYS A 42 -29.75 -13.55 -0.25
CA LYS A 42 -29.51 -12.93 -1.56
C LYS A 42 -28.02 -12.87 -1.86
N THR A 43 -27.68 -12.88 -3.13
CA THR A 43 -26.29 -12.69 -3.59
C THR A 43 -26.20 -11.58 -4.62
N LEU A 44 -25.00 -11.08 -4.84
CA LEU A 44 -24.66 -10.22 -5.97
C LEU A 44 -23.49 -10.86 -6.70
N ALA A 45 -23.50 -10.80 -8.03
CA ALA A 45 -22.31 -11.04 -8.83
C ALA A 45 -22.17 -10.03 -9.96
N ILE A 46 -20.93 -9.66 -10.23
CA ILE A 46 -20.48 -8.97 -11.44
C ILE A 46 -19.71 -9.97 -12.27
N CYS A 47 -20.21 -10.22 -13.48
CA CYS A 47 -19.71 -11.23 -14.39
C CYS A 47 -19.29 -10.61 -15.72
N LEU A 48 -18.47 -11.32 -16.49
CA LEU A 48 -18.07 -10.97 -17.84
C LEU A 48 -18.61 -11.98 -18.83
N ALA A 49 -19.37 -11.49 -19.81
CA ALA A 49 -19.97 -12.27 -20.88
C ALA A 49 -19.57 -11.66 -22.23
N GLY A 50 -18.47 -12.14 -22.82
CA GLY A 50 -17.88 -11.50 -24.00
C GLY A 50 -17.37 -10.09 -23.67
N ASP A 51 -17.83 -9.10 -24.45
CA ASP A 51 -17.48 -7.67 -24.28
C ASP A 51 -18.51 -6.90 -23.42
N GLU A 52 -19.35 -7.62 -22.68
CA GLU A 52 -20.31 -7.06 -21.72
C GLU A 52 -19.97 -7.45 -20.28
N ALA A 53 -20.17 -6.50 -19.36
CA ALA A 53 -20.33 -6.81 -17.95
C ALA A 53 -21.80 -7.13 -17.64
N VAL A 54 -22.02 -8.04 -16.71
CA VAL A 54 -23.35 -8.49 -16.28
C VAL A 54 -23.47 -8.36 -14.78
N TYR A 55 -24.44 -7.59 -14.32
CA TYR A 55 -24.85 -7.48 -12.92
C TYR A 55 -25.97 -8.49 -12.65
N ARG A 56 -25.82 -9.35 -11.63
CA ARG A 56 -26.83 -10.36 -11.27
C ARG A 56 -27.16 -10.30 -9.79
N PHE A 57 -28.44 -10.10 -9.46
CA PHE A 57 -28.95 -10.01 -8.09
C PHE A 57 -30.24 -10.85 -7.90
N GLY A 58 -30.47 -11.35 -6.69
CA GLY A 58 -31.56 -12.29 -6.36
C GLY A 58 -31.16 -13.37 -5.34
N PRO A 59 -31.89 -14.50 -5.22
CA PRO A 59 -31.59 -15.56 -4.26
C PRO A 59 -30.29 -16.33 -4.57
N ALA A 60 -29.73 -17.01 -3.56
CA ALA A 60 -28.54 -17.87 -3.71
C ALA A 60 -28.79 -19.12 -4.57
N GLN A 61 -30.03 -19.60 -4.58
CA GLN A 61 -30.51 -20.67 -5.46
C GLN A 61 -31.81 -20.21 -6.12
N GLY A 62 -31.96 -20.45 -7.43
CA GLY A 62 -33.12 -20.04 -8.21
C GLY A 62 -32.82 -18.96 -9.25
N ALA A 63 -33.86 -18.41 -9.86
CA ALA A 63 -33.73 -17.42 -10.93
C ALA A 63 -33.24 -16.06 -10.39
N ASP A 64 -32.48 -15.34 -11.22
CA ASP A 64 -32.09 -13.96 -10.93
C ASP A 64 -33.33 -13.05 -10.87
N GLU A 65 -33.36 -12.18 -9.87
CA GLU A 65 -34.42 -11.18 -9.69
C GLU A 65 -34.12 -9.91 -10.50
N LEU A 66 -32.84 -9.62 -10.72
CA LEU A 66 -32.37 -8.51 -11.53
C LEU A 66 -31.13 -8.91 -12.30
N VAL A 67 -31.16 -8.69 -13.61
CA VAL A 67 -30.01 -8.84 -14.50
C VAL A 67 -29.86 -7.54 -15.28
N LEU A 68 -28.68 -6.90 -15.19
CA LEU A 68 -28.32 -5.74 -16.00
C LEU A 68 -27.10 -6.07 -16.85
N ARG A 69 -27.04 -5.52 -18.05
CA ARG A 69 -25.94 -5.70 -18.99
C ARG A 69 -25.43 -4.34 -19.43
N ALA A 70 -24.12 -4.21 -19.56
CA ALA A 70 -23.50 -3.00 -20.10
C ALA A 70 -22.28 -3.38 -20.95
N PRO A 71 -22.14 -2.81 -22.16
CA PRO A 71 -20.90 -2.93 -22.92
C PRO A 71 -19.72 -2.38 -22.12
N LEU A 72 -18.59 -3.07 -22.12
CA LEU A 72 -17.40 -2.66 -21.36
C LEU A 72 -16.87 -1.28 -21.75
N ALA A 73 -17.09 -0.85 -23.00
CA ALA A 73 -16.75 0.49 -23.48
C ALA A 73 -17.57 1.60 -22.78
N GLN A 74 -18.76 1.29 -22.26
CA GLN A 74 -19.70 2.25 -21.67
C GLN A 74 -19.94 2.02 -20.17
N LEU A 75 -19.46 0.90 -19.61
CA LEU A 75 -19.58 0.59 -18.19
C LEU A 75 -18.92 1.69 -17.35
N GLY A 76 -19.64 2.25 -16.39
CA GLY A 76 -19.04 3.12 -15.38
C GLY A 76 -18.07 2.30 -14.54
N TYR A 77 -16.78 2.63 -14.57
CA TYR A 77 -15.73 1.92 -13.86
C TYR A 77 -14.78 2.93 -13.23
N PHE A 78 -14.64 2.85 -11.91
CA PHE A 78 -13.84 3.75 -11.10
C PHE A 78 -12.92 2.91 -10.24
N ARG A 79 -11.66 3.33 -10.11
CA ARG A 79 -10.71 2.75 -9.16
C ARG A 79 -10.26 3.82 -8.20
N ALA A 80 -10.34 3.51 -6.91
CA ALA A 80 -9.67 4.31 -5.90
C ALA A 80 -8.40 3.57 -5.48
N ASP A 81 -7.26 4.01 -6.00
CA ASP A 81 -5.92 3.53 -5.61
C ASP A 81 -5.21 4.58 -4.73
N GLY A 82 -5.89 5.17 -3.73
CA GLY A 82 -5.31 6.27 -2.93
C GLY A 82 -5.97 6.57 -1.58
N ALA A 83 -5.10 6.78 -0.57
CA ALA A 83 -5.24 7.17 0.84
C ALA A 83 -6.48 6.70 1.64
N GLN A 84 -6.21 6.00 2.76
CA GLN A 84 -7.13 5.29 3.68
C GLN A 84 -7.56 3.90 3.19
N ASP A 85 -6.68 2.92 3.38
CA ASP A 85 -6.98 1.50 3.66
C ASP A 85 -8.06 0.80 2.82
N THR A 86 -8.31 1.24 1.58
CA THR A 86 -9.20 0.53 0.65
C THR A 86 -8.64 0.46 -0.76
N ILE A 87 -8.22 -0.73 -1.18
CA ILE A 87 -8.22 -1.08 -2.61
C ILE A 87 -9.67 -1.36 -2.96
N ASP A 88 -10.33 -0.45 -3.65
CA ASP A 88 -11.70 -0.67 -4.10
C ASP A 88 -11.92 -0.32 -5.57
N GLU A 89 -12.80 -1.10 -6.17
CA GLU A 89 -13.30 -0.86 -7.50
C GLU A 89 -14.79 -0.67 -7.44
N THR A 90 -15.27 0.26 -8.25
CA THR A 90 -16.69 0.48 -8.40
C THR A 90 -17.10 0.29 -9.85
N VAL A 91 -18.09 -0.58 -10.07
CA VAL A 91 -18.80 -0.72 -11.34
C VAL A 91 -20.19 -0.07 -11.24
N VAL A 92 -20.62 0.60 -12.31
CA VAL A 92 -21.90 1.31 -12.37
C VAL A 92 -22.65 0.90 -13.63
N PHE A 93 -23.83 0.32 -13.42
CA PHE A 93 -24.78 -0.05 -14.48
C PHE A 93 -25.91 0.97 -14.54
N GLY A 94 -26.27 1.41 -15.74
CA GLY A 94 -27.45 2.26 -15.97
C GLY A 94 -28.67 1.44 -16.40
N ASN A 95 -29.86 1.81 -15.93
CA ASN A 95 -31.13 1.28 -16.44
C ASN A 95 -32.24 2.35 -16.31
N GLY A 96 -32.53 3.03 -17.41
CA GLY A 96 -33.42 4.20 -17.42
C GLY A 96 -32.90 5.31 -16.50
N ASP A 97 -33.75 5.83 -15.62
CA ASP A 97 -33.41 6.87 -14.63
C ASP A 97 -32.61 6.34 -13.42
N HIS A 98 -32.31 5.03 -13.39
CA HIS A 98 -31.63 4.38 -12.28
C HIS A 98 -30.16 4.07 -12.61
N SER A 99 -29.31 4.19 -11.60
CA SER A 99 -27.94 3.67 -11.61
C SER A 99 -27.73 2.68 -10.48
N TYR A 100 -26.99 1.61 -10.77
CA TYR A 100 -26.69 0.52 -9.86
C TYR A 100 -25.18 0.48 -9.69
N ARG A 101 -24.72 1.00 -8.56
CA ARG A 101 -23.32 1.14 -8.20
C ARG A 101 -22.94 0.00 -7.26
N ALA A 102 -21.98 -0.83 -7.67
CA ALA A 102 -21.43 -1.89 -6.83
C ALA A 102 -19.95 -1.61 -6.58
N ARG A 103 -19.60 -1.37 -5.32
CA ARG A 103 -18.25 -1.11 -4.84
C ARG A 103 -17.76 -2.34 -4.09
N PHE A 104 -16.59 -2.86 -4.46
CA PHE A 104 -15.97 -4.00 -3.78
C PHE A 104 -14.54 -3.65 -3.40
N GLY A 105 -14.13 -4.05 -2.20
CA GLY A 105 -12.79 -3.74 -1.71
C GLY A 105 -12.36 -4.59 -0.53
N PHE A 106 -11.17 -4.29 -0.04
CA PHE A 106 -10.70 -4.75 1.27
C PHE A 106 -10.49 -3.54 2.17
N ARG A 107 -10.78 -3.69 3.45
CA ARG A 107 -10.39 -2.76 4.51
C ARG A 107 -9.39 -3.44 5.43
N ASP A 108 -8.56 -2.64 6.08
CA ASP A 108 -7.78 -3.12 7.20
C ASP A 108 -8.67 -3.71 8.29
N GLY A 109 -8.08 -4.64 9.04
CA GLY A 109 -8.75 -5.34 10.12
C GLY A 109 -9.03 -4.41 11.28
N LEU A 110 -9.83 -4.90 12.23
CA LEU A 110 -9.93 -4.26 13.54
C LEU A 110 -9.05 -5.03 14.53
N ALA A 111 -8.77 -4.43 15.68
CA ALA A 111 -8.16 -5.14 16.80
C ALA A 111 -8.89 -6.49 17.04
N PRO A 112 -8.14 -7.58 17.31
CA PRO A 112 -6.71 -7.63 17.63
C PRO A 112 -5.76 -7.74 16.42
N ASP A 113 -6.26 -7.75 15.18
CA ASP A 113 -5.44 -7.94 13.98
C ASP A 113 -5.76 -6.87 12.92
N PRO A 114 -5.19 -5.66 13.04
CA PRO A 114 -5.41 -4.59 12.06
C PRO A 114 -4.87 -4.93 10.68
N THR A 115 -4.00 -5.94 10.56
CA THR A 115 -3.34 -6.30 9.30
C THR A 115 -4.10 -7.35 8.49
N GLU A 116 -5.23 -7.82 8.99
CA GLU A 116 -6.12 -8.71 8.27
C GLU A 116 -6.92 -7.93 7.22
N LEU A 117 -6.94 -8.42 5.98
CA LEU A 117 -7.83 -7.86 4.96
C LEU A 117 -9.27 -8.32 5.19
N ARG A 118 -10.15 -7.36 5.45
CA ARG A 118 -11.59 -7.57 5.56
C ARG A 118 -12.28 -7.14 4.28
N GLY A 119 -12.75 -8.13 3.52
CA GLY A 119 -13.55 -7.86 2.33
C GLY A 119 -14.79 -7.04 2.66
N PHE A 120 -15.09 -6.05 1.83
CA PHE A 120 -16.35 -5.33 1.87
C PHE A 120 -16.96 -5.24 0.48
N GLY A 121 -18.28 -5.13 0.46
CA GLY A 121 -19.00 -4.77 -0.74
C GLY A 121 -20.20 -3.92 -0.37
N GLU A 122 -20.41 -2.86 -1.14
CA GLU A 122 -21.45 -1.86 -0.95
C GLU A 122 -22.21 -1.72 -2.27
N LEU A 123 -23.52 -1.83 -2.19
CA LEU A 123 -24.41 -1.69 -3.32
C LEU A 123 -25.27 -0.47 -3.09
N GLU A 124 -25.31 0.41 -4.07
CA GLU A 124 -26.15 1.60 -4.05
C GLU A 124 -26.99 1.65 -5.33
N VAL A 125 -28.30 1.73 -5.17
CA VAL A 125 -29.21 2.05 -6.27
C VAL A 125 -29.62 3.49 -6.13
N ARG A 126 -29.40 4.28 -7.17
CA ARG A 126 -29.79 5.69 -7.22
C ARG A 126 -30.79 5.91 -8.33
N SER A 127 -31.81 6.72 -8.06
CA SER A 127 -32.70 7.28 -9.07
C SER A 127 -32.37 8.76 -9.19
N LYS A 128 -31.86 9.19 -10.36
CA LYS A 128 -31.22 10.51 -10.50
C LYS A 128 -30.14 10.65 -9.41
N ASP A 129 -30.16 11.74 -8.64
CA ASP A 129 -29.16 11.98 -7.58
C ASP A 129 -29.53 11.39 -6.22
N LYS A 130 -30.67 10.71 -6.08
CA LYS A 130 -31.15 10.19 -4.79
C LYS A 130 -30.90 8.70 -4.64
N THR A 131 -30.29 8.30 -3.54
CA THR A 131 -30.17 6.90 -3.12
C THR A 131 -31.56 6.35 -2.78
N VAL A 132 -31.97 5.29 -3.48
CA VAL A 132 -33.27 4.62 -3.28
C VAL A 132 -33.12 3.24 -2.64
N ALA A 133 -31.94 2.63 -2.73
CA ALA A 133 -31.59 1.44 -1.96
C ALA A 133 -30.09 1.43 -1.66
N ALA A 134 -29.73 0.93 -0.48
CA ALA A 134 -28.35 0.68 -0.08
C ALA A 134 -28.28 -0.68 0.61
N LEU A 135 -27.37 -1.54 0.16
CA LEU A 135 -27.14 -2.87 0.71
C LEU A 135 -25.65 -3.07 0.96
N THR A 136 -25.32 -3.98 1.86
CA THR A 136 -23.94 -4.36 2.15
C THR A 136 -23.74 -5.86 1.98
N CYS A 137 -22.55 -6.24 1.53
CA CYS A 137 -22.13 -7.63 1.47
C CYS A 137 -21.75 -8.13 2.86
N ALA A 138 -21.98 -9.42 3.12
CA ALA A 138 -21.39 -10.13 4.23
C ALA A 138 -19.87 -10.23 4.00
N ALA A 139 -19.07 -9.63 4.89
CA ALA A 139 -17.63 -9.42 4.69
C ALA A 139 -16.84 -10.68 4.31
N GLY A 140 -17.08 -11.80 5.00
CA GLY A 140 -16.41 -13.08 4.75
C GLY A 140 -16.86 -13.82 3.48
N THR A 141 -17.61 -13.17 2.60
CA THR A 141 -18.16 -13.76 1.37
C THR A 141 -17.76 -12.99 0.11
N VAL A 142 -17.00 -11.91 0.28
CA VAL A 142 -16.57 -11.05 -0.82
C VAL A 142 -15.44 -11.74 -1.60
N GLU A 143 -15.69 -12.00 -2.87
CA GLU A 143 -14.72 -12.52 -3.84
C GLU A 143 -14.43 -11.45 -4.89
N ARG A 144 -13.18 -11.34 -5.32
CA ARG A 144 -12.75 -10.36 -6.35
C ARG A 144 -11.67 -10.92 -7.25
N VAL A 145 -11.80 -10.65 -8.55
CA VAL A 145 -10.82 -10.88 -9.61
C VAL A 145 -10.76 -9.61 -10.47
N PRO A 146 -10.24 -8.50 -9.92
CA PRO A 146 -10.30 -7.16 -10.54
C PRO A 146 -9.66 -7.13 -11.93
N GLU A 147 -8.56 -7.87 -12.05
CA GLU A 147 -7.73 -8.02 -13.23
C GLU A 147 -8.51 -8.56 -14.45
N LEU A 148 -9.59 -9.31 -14.24
CA LEU A 148 -10.43 -9.83 -15.32
C LEU A 148 -11.20 -8.76 -16.07
N LEU A 149 -11.73 -7.78 -15.33
CA LEU A 149 -12.43 -6.67 -15.93
C LEU A 149 -11.46 -5.74 -16.68
N LEU A 150 -10.31 -5.48 -16.06
CA LEU A 150 -9.26 -4.62 -16.60
C LEU A 150 -8.68 -5.17 -17.91
N ASP A 151 -8.28 -6.44 -17.93
CA ASP A 151 -7.74 -7.13 -19.11
C ASP A 151 -8.73 -7.08 -20.28
N LYS A 152 -10.00 -7.39 -20.02
CA LYS A 152 -11.05 -7.35 -21.05
C LYS A 152 -11.30 -5.93 -21.58
N MET A 153 -11.29 -4.92 -20.73
CA MET A 153 -11.40 -3.53 -21.18
C MET A 153 -10.23 -3.13 -22.08
N ARG A 154 -8.99 -3.53 -21.77
CA ARG A 154 -7.82 -3.26 -22.61
C ARG A 154 -7.92 -3.94 -23.97
N GLN A 155 -8.37 -5.19 -24.02
CA GLN A 155 -8.54 -5.94 -25.27
C GLN A 155 -9.51 -5.26 -26.25
N ILE A 156 -10.50 -4.53 -25.75
CA ILE A 156 -11.44 -3.75 -26.58
C ILE A 156 -10.99 -2.30 -26.83
N GLY A 157 -9.75 -1.95 -26.48
CA GLY A 157 -9.16 -0.63 -26.70
C GLY A 157 -9.54 0.45 -25.69
N ARG A 158 -10.09 0.06 -24.52
CA ARG A 158 -10.30 1.01 -23.41
C ARG A 158 -9.05 1.02 -22.52
N GLU A 159 -8.46 2.20 -22.36
CA GLU A 159 -7.17 2.37 -21.66
C GLU A 159 -7.29 3.17 -20.34
N ARG A 160 -8.49 3.65 -20.02
CA ARG A 160 -8.72 4.50 -18.84
C ARG A 160 -10.05 4.18 -18.15
N THR A 161 -10.10 4.44 -16.85
CA THR A 161 -11.34 4.43 -16.04
C THR A 161 -12.29 5.56 -16.47
N THR A 162 -13.51 5.55 -15.96
CA THR A 162 -14.52 6.60 -16.23
C THR A 162 -14.09 7.97 -15.69
N ASP A 163 -13.28 8.01 -14.64
CA ASP A 163 -12.64 9.20 -14.08
C ASP A 163 -11.23 9.45 -14.64
N ALA A 164 -10.90 8.86 -15.79
CA ALA A 164 -9.68 9.09 -16.56
C ALA A 164 -8.36 8.65 -15.89
N VAL A 165 -8.39 7.76 -14.90
CA VAL A 165 -7.20 7.06 -14.39
C VAL A 165 -6.71 6.07 -15.45
N GLU A 166 -5.42 6.09 -15.79
CA GLU A 166 -4.82 5.19 -16.78
C GLU A 166 -4.72 3.76 -16.26
N PHE A 167 -4.93 2.80 -17.16
CA PHE A 167 -4.71 1.40 -16.86
C PHE A 167 -3.21 1.07 -16.85
N PRO A 168 -2.78 0.08 -16.04
CA PRO A 168 -1.44 -0.46 -16.10
C PRO A 168 -1.04 -0.85 -17.53
N ASN A 169 0.21 -0.55 -17.89
CA ASN A 169 0.77 -0.77 -19.22
C ASN A 169 1.48 -2.11 -19.40
N TYR A 170 1.50 -2.97 -18.37
CA TYR A 170 2.07 -4.34 -18.41
C TYR A 170 0.98 -5.40 -18.56
N ASP A 171 1.35 -6.60 -19.01
CA ASP A 171 0.40 -7.70 -19.17
C ASP A 171 -0.18 -8.17 -17.82
N ILE A 172 -1.49 -8.37 -17.81
CA ILE A 172 -2.22 -8.78 -16.62
C ILE A 172 -2.29 -10.32 -16.59
N VAL A 173 -1.58 -10.92 -15.64
CA VAL A 173 -1.54 -12.37 -15.46
C VAL A 173 -2.26 -12.76 -14.18
N TYR A 174 -3.17 -13.74 -14.28
CA TYR A 174 -3.82 -14.33 -13.12
C TYR A 174 -2.81 -15.20 -12.37
N PRO A 175 -2.56 -14.92 -11.08
CA PRO A 175 -1.59 -15.69 -10.32
C PRO A 175 -2.12 -17.10 -10.08
N GLY A 176 -1.40 -18.10 -10.61
CA GLY A 176 -1.57 -19.51 -10.25
C GLY A 176 -0.69 -19.88 -9.06
N PRO A 177 -0.56 -21.17 -8.73
CA PRO A 177 0.38 -21.61 -7.69
C PRO A 177 1.83 -21.21 -8.02
N VAL A 178 2.54 -20.56 -7.09
CA VAL A 178 3.93 -20.08 -7.29
C VAL A 178 4.87 -21.19 -7.76
N ALA A 179 4.71 -22.41 -7.26
CA ALA A 179 5.52 -23.57 -7.63
C ALA A 179 5.38 -24.00 -9.09
N GLN A 180 4.30 -23.59 -9.77
CA GLN A 180 4.00 -23.92 -11.16
C GLN A 180 4.24 -22.74 -12.11
N SER A 181 4.52 -21.54 -11.58
CA SER A 181 4.73 -20.37 -12.41
C SER A 181 6.09 -20.42 -13.12
N PRO A 182 6.21 -19.84 -14.33
CA PRO A 182 7.48 -19.78 -15.07
C PRO A 182 8.55 -18.97 -14.31
N ALA A 183 9.76 -18.92 -14.85
CA ALA A 183 10.78 -18.01 -14.33
C ALA A 183 10.30 -16.56 -14.41
N CYS A 184 10.78 -15.72 -13.49
CA CYS A 184 10.49 -14.30 -13.55
C CYS A 184 11.26 -13.69 -14.73
N GLU A 185 10.61 -12.80 -15.45
CA GLU A 185 11.18 -12.12 -16.62
C GLU A 185 10.88 -10.63 -16.50
N ARG A 186 11.74 -9.78 -17.07
CA ARG A 186 11.44 -8.34 -17.17
C ARG A 186 10.47 -8.13 -18.33
N ASP A 187 9.36 -7.49 -18.03
CA ASP A 187 8.42 -6.96 -19.00
C ASP A 187 8.37 -5.44 -18.83
N SER A 188 9.01 -4.72 -19.77
CA SER A 188 9.16 -3.27 -19.68
C SER A 188 9.88 -2.83 -18.38
N ASN A 189 9.25 -2.05 -17.51
CA ASN A 189 9.80 -1.57 -16.24
C ASN A 189 9.29 -2.36 -15.01
N VAL A 190 8.65 -3.51 -15.22
CA VAL A 190 8.18 -4.42 -14.18
C VAL A 190 8.73 -5.83 -14.42
N ASP A 191 8.71 -6.69 -13.41
CA ASP A 191 8.93 -8.13 -13.59
C ASP A 191 7.62 -8.92 -13.46
N THR A 192 7.53 -10.02 -14.21
CA THR A 192 6.32 -10.85 -14.33
C THR A 192 5.91 -11.55 -13.04
N CYS A 193 6.82 -11.73 -12.09
CA CYS A 193 6.50 -12.29 -10.77
C CYS A 193 5.95 -11.20 -9.85
N TRP A 194 6.53 -10.00 -9.86
CA TRP A 194 6.01 -8.86 -9.10
C TRP A 194 4.59 -8.50 -9.54
N SER A 195 4.31 -8.45 -10.86
CA SER A 195 2.96 -8.17 -11.35
C SER A 195 1.95 -9.21 -10.89
N GLN A 196 2.30 -10.50 -10.89
CA GLN A 196 1.46 -11.56 -10.32
C GLN A 196 1.26 -11.42 -8.80
N GLY A 197 2.29 -10.98 -8.07
CA GLY A 197 2.18 -10.66 -6.65
C GLY A 197 1.20 -9.50 -6.38
N VAL A 198 1.25 -8.45 -7.20
CA VAL A 198 0.28 -7.33 -7.16
C VAL A 198 -1.13 -7.82 -7.44
N SER A 199 -1.32 -8.65 -8.48
CA SER A 199 -2.62 -9.26 -8.80
C SER A 199 -3.16 -10.09 -7.64
N ALA A 200 -2.33 -10.91 -6.99
CA ALA A 200 -2.72 -11.72 -5.83
C ALA A 200 -3.11 -10.83 -4.64
N ALA A 201 -2.33 -9.79 -4.35
CA ALA A 201 -2.63 -8.84 -3.27
C ALA A 201 -3.95 -8.09 -3.50
N ARG A 202 -4.20 -7.64 -4.74
CA ARG A 202 -5.48 -7.00 -5.13
C ARG A 202 -6.67 -7.97 -5.05
N GLY A 203 -6.43 -9.26 -5.25
CA GLY A 203 -7.41 -10.33 -5.03
C GLY A 203 -7.61 -10.70 -3.55
N GLY A 204 -6.79 -10.18 -2.65
CA GLY A 204 -6.85 -10.43 -1.21
C GLY A 204 -6.04 -11.65 -0.73
N ASP A 205 -5.33 -12.35 -1.61
CA ASP A 205 -4.47 -13.49 -1.25
C ASP A 205 -3.04 -13.01 -0.96
N LEU A 206 -2.83 -12.50 0.25
CA LEU A 206 -1.52 -12.01 0.68
C LEU A 206 -0.47 -13.12 0.80
N GLY A 207 -0.87 -14.37 1.02
CA GLY A 207 0.06 -15.50 1.08
C GLY A 207 0.62 -15.85 -0.29
N LEU A 208 -0.27 -15.89 -1.30
CA LEU A 208 0.13 -16.03 -2.69
C LEU A 208 0.96 -14.83 -3.17
N ALA A 209 0.54 -13.61 -2.81
CA ALA A 209 1.28 -12.39 -3.12
C ALA A 209 2.71 -12.43 -2.58
N LEU A 210 2.88 -12.79 -1.30
CA LEU A 210 4.18 -12.93 -0.67
C LEU A 210 5.09 -13.92 -1.42
N GLY A 211 4.55 -15.09 -1.81
CA GLY A 211 5.33 -16.09 -2.54
C GLY A 211 5.81 -15.59 -3.90
N TYR A 212 5.00 -14.81 -4.61
CA TYR A 212 5.40 -14.17 -5.86
C TYR A 212 6.40 -13.01 -5.68
N PHE A 213 6.22 -12.19 -4.63
CA PHE A 213 7.17 -11.12 -4.30
C PHE A 213 8.54 -11.69 -3.89
N ASP A 214 8.58 -12.77 -3.11
CA ASP A 214 9.81 -13.49 -2.79
C ASP A 214 10.48 -14.01 -4.06
N LYS A 215 9.69 -14.65 -4.95
CA LYS A 215 10.22 -15.17 -6.21
C LYS A 215 10.79 -14.06 -7.11
N SER A 216 10.13 -12.90 -7.16
CA SER A 216 10.63 -11.69 -7.85
C SER A 216 11.94 -11.20 -7.22
N CYS A 217 11.99 -11.10 -5.88
CA CYS A 217 13.20 -10.68 -5.16
C CYS A 217 14.39 -11.62 -5.37
N ASP A 218 14.15 -12.94 -5.34
CA ASP A 218 15.17 -13.95 -5.55
C ASP A 218 15.66 -14.02 -7.01
N ALA A 219 14.85 -13.53 -7.96
CA ALA A 219 15.23 -13.41 -9.36
C ALA A 219 16.11 -12.18 -9.67
N ASP A 220 16.27 -11.26 -8.71
CA ASP A 220 17.14 -10.08 -8.81
C ASP A 220 16.84 -9.21 -10.04
N LEU A 221 15.55 -9.02 -10.33
CA LEU A 221 15.09 -8.25 -11.49
C LEU A 221 14.72 -6.80 -11.15
N GLY A 222 14.65 -6.45 -9.87
CA GLY A 222 14.37 -5.12 -9.36
C GLY A 222 14.09 -5.09 -7.86
N PRO A 223 14.02 -3.90 -7.25
CA PRO A 223 13.77 -3.74 -5.81
C PRO A 223 12.33 -4.07 -5.40
N GLN A 224 11.37 -4.06 -6.34
CA GLN A 224 9.94 -4.08 -6.04
C GLN A 224 9.49 -5.35 -5.33
N GLY A 225 9.94 -6.52 -5.80
CA GLY A 225 9.65 -7.79 -5.14
C GLY A 225 10.19 -7.83 -3.71
N CYS A 226 11.45 -7.42 -3.51
CA CYS A 226 12.08 -7.39 -2.19
C CYS A 226 11.36 -6.41 -1.24
N TYR A 227 10.99 -5.23 -1.74
CA TYR A 227 10.31 -4.22 -0.93
C TYR A 227 8.93 -4.68 -0.46
N GLU A 228 8.11 -5.22 -1.37
CA GLU A 228 6.77 -5.68 -1.02
C GLU A 228 6.79 -6.94 -0.13
N ALA A 229 7.70 -7.89 -0.40
CA ALA A 229 7.91 -9.03 0.50
C ALA A 229 8.35 -8.57 1.89
N GLY A 230 9.31 -7.65 1.97
CA GLY A 230 9.81 -7.08 3.21
C GLY A 230 8.71 -6.42 4.05
N LYS A 231 7.83 -5.64 3.43
CA LYS A 231 6.66 -5.03 4.09
C LYS A 231 5.67 -6.07 4.63
N LEU A 232 5.35 -7.08 3.84
CA LEU A 232 4.44 -8.16 4.26
C LEU A 232 5.03 -8.93 5.45
N TYR A 233 6.31 -9.29 5.38
CA TYR A 233 7.03 -9.94 6.47
C TYR A 233 7.12 -9.08 7.73
N LEU A 234 7.19 -7.75 7.61
CA LEU A 234 7.29 -6.84 8.75
C LEU A 234 5.92 -6.64 9.44
N HIS A 235 4.91 -6.27 8.66
CA HIS A 235 3.66 -5.76 9.20
C HIS A 235 2.60 -6.85 9.39
N ASN A 236 2.38 -7.72 8.39
CA ASN A 236 1.26 -8.64 8.42
C ASN A 236 1.40 -9.67 9.53
N ARG A 237 0.44 -9.73 10.46
CA ARG A 237 0.52 -10.57 11.66
C ARG A 237 0.62 -12.07 11.36
N LYS A 238 -0.06 -12.55 10.31
CA LYS A 238 -0.11 -13.97 9.94
C LYS A 238 1.12 -14.40 9.12
N LEU A 239 1.68 -13.49 8.32
CA LEU A 239 2.82 -13.75 7.43
C LEU A 239 4.16 -13.27 8.02
N ARG A 240 4.14 -12.75 9.24
CA ARG A 240 5.28 -12.08 9.85
C ARG A 240 6.51 -12.98 9.95
N ASP A 241 7.63 -12.48 9.47
CA ASP A 241 8.97 -13.05 9.68
C ASP A 241 9.98 -11.91 9.69
N TYR A 242 10.37 -11.47 10.88
CA TYR A 242 11.25 -10.30 11.00
C TYR A 242 12.65 -10.52 10.42
N VAL A 243 13.13 -11.76 10.41
CA VAL A 243 14.46 -12.08 9.84
C VAL A 243 14.40 -11.90 8.32
N ARG A 244 13.36 -12.44 7.68
CA ARG A 244 13.14 -12.23 6.25
C ARG A 244 12.79 -10.78 5.92
N ALA A 245 12.02 -10.10 6.76
CA ALA A 245 11.76 -8.66 6.59
C ALA A 245 13.06 -7.87 6.52
N HIS A 246 13.95 -8.08 7.50
CA HIS A 246 15.25 -7.43 7.54
C HIS A 246 16.09 -7.77 6.30
N GLU A 247 16.17 -9.05 5.91
CA GLU A 247 16.92 -9.47 4.73
C GLU A 247 16.42 -8.78 3.45
N ARG A 248 15.11 -8.84 3.21
CA ARG A 248 14.48 -8.30 1.99
C ARG A 248 14.60 -6.77 1.92
N LEU A 249 14.35 -6.08 3.03
CA LEU A 249 14.47 -4.62 3.10
C LEU A 249 15.93 -4.16 3.02
N SER A 250 16.89 -4.93 3.54
CA SER A 250 18.32 -4.61 3.43
C SER A 250 18.76 -4.58 1.97
N ARG A 251 18.36 -5.56 1.16
CA ARG A 251 18.68 -5.58 -0.28
C ARG A 251 18.21 -4.31 -1.00
N VAL A 252 17.02 -3.81 -0.66
CA VAL A 252 16.47 -2.58 -1.25
C VAL A 252 17.19 -1.34 -0.72
N CYS A 253 17.37 -1.23 0.59
CA CYS A 253 18.09 -0.12 1.21
C CYS A 253 19.56 -0.03 0.78
N ASP A 254 20.20 -1.16 0.46
CA ASP A 254 21.59 -1.24 0.00
C ASP A 254 21.75 -1.08 -1.51
N SER A 255 20.66 -0.96 -2.25
CA SER A 255 20.67 -0.68 -3.69
C SER A 255 20.71 0.82 -3.98
N ASP A 256 21.00 1.18 -5.24
CA ASP A 256 20.94 2.55 -5.74
C ASP A 256 19.51 2.99 -6.14
N ASP A 257 18.48 2.30 -5.64
CA ASP A 257 17.08 2.60 -5.95
C ASP A 257 16.61 3.86 -5.21
N ILE A 258 16.47 4.97 -5.93
CA ILE A 258 16.00 6.23 -5.36
C ILE A 258 14.53 6.22 -4.94
N GLY A 259 13.75 5.24 -5.41
CA GLY A 259 12.29 5.14 -5.18
C GLY A 259 11.93 4.51 -3.84
N GLN A 260 12.03 3.18 -3.75
CA GLN A 260 11.70 2.35 -2.60
C GLN A 260 12.86 2.24 -1.60
N GLY A 261 14.09 2.46 -2.04
CA GLY A 261 15.29 2.44 -1.20
C GLY A 261 15.21 3.29 0.07
N PRO A 262 14.84 4.58 0.03
CA PRO A 262 14.67 5.40 1.23
C PRO A 262 13.63 4.83 2.20
N TYR A 263 12.51 4.31 1.69
CA TYR A 263 11.45 3.69 2.50
C TYR A 263 11.93 2.39 3.16
N ALA A 264 12.70 1.57 2.44
CA ALA A 264 13.28 0.35 2.98
C ALA A 264 14.28 0.67 4.12
N CYS A 265 15.12 1.68 3.93
CA CYS A 265 16.00 2.18 4.98
C CYS A 265 15.21 2.70 6.19
N LYS A 266 14.07 3.38 5.99
CA LYS A 266 13.21 3.80 7.11
C LYS A 266 12.71 2.61 7.91
N TYR A 267 12.24 1.53 7.27
CA TYR A 267 11.78 0.35 8.01
C TYR A 267 12.89 -0.30 8.84
N LEU A 268 14.08 -0.47 8.28
CA LEU A 268 15.24 -1.00 9.02
C LEU A 268 15.62 -0.10 10.19
N GLY A 269 15.66 1.21 9.95
CA GLY A 269 15.92 2.22 10.98
C GLY A 269 14.89 2.19 12.11
N TRP A 270 13.61 2.07 11.76
CA TRP A 270 12.51 1.94 12.69
C TRP A 270 12.58 0.65 13.52
N MET A 271 12.95 -0.49 12.92
CA MET A 271 13.14 -1.75 13.63
C MET A 271 14.20 -1.60 14.73
N HIS A 272 15.34 -0.98 14.42
CA HIS A 272 16.40 -0.73 15.40
C HIS A 272 16.08 0.39 16.40
N HIS A 273 15.28 1.40 16.02
CA HIS A 273 14.85 2.48 16.92
C HIS A 273 13.87 1.97 17.99
N THR A 274 12.92 1.14 17.57
CA THR A 274 11.85 0.62 18.43
C THR A 274 12.19 -0.69 19.13
N GLY A 275 13.13 -1.48 18.56
CA GLY A 275 13.39 -2.86 18.99
C GLY A 275 12.33 -3.85 18.51
N ILE A 276 11.47 -3.46 17.57
CA ILE A 276 10.45 -4.35 17.00
C ILE A 276 11.07 -5.09 15.80
N GLY A 277 11.21 -6.40 15.93
CA GLY A 277 11.73 -7.26 14.88
C GLY A 277 13.25 -7.25 14.69
N ALA A 278 13.96 -6.35 15.36
CA ALA A 278 15.42 -6.36 15.49
C ALA A 278 15.82 -5.93 16.91
N GLU A 279 17.07 -6.19 17.30
CA GLU A 279 17.60 -5.64 18.54
C GLU A 279 17.61 -4.11 18.47
N LYS A 280 17.21 -3.47 19.58
CA LYS A 280 17.24 -2.02 19.69
C LYS A 280 18.70 -1.54 19.65
N ASP A 281 19.06 -0.83 18.60
CA ASP A 281 20.41 -0.37 18.33
C ASP A 281 20.37 1.09 17.85
N PRO A 282 20.66 2.07 18.72
CA PRO A 282 20.62 3.47 18.34
C PRO A 282 21.59 3.83 17.21
N GLU A 283 22.76 3.20 17.11
CA GLU A 283 23.74 3.52 16.07
C GLU A 283 23.30 2.98 14.70
N GLN A 284 22.73 1.77 14.65
CA GLN A 284 22.13 1.25 13.43
C GLN A 284 20.87 2.03 13.03
N ALA A 285 20.02 2.38 14.00
CA ALA A 285 18.86 3.24 13.76
C ALA A 285 19.28 4.56 13.11
N TRP A 286 20.27 5.25 13.69
CA TRP A 286 20.84 6.47 13.10
C TRP A 286 21.33 6.25 11.67
N THR A 287 22.04 5.14 11.42
CA THR A 287 22.63 4.85 10.11
C THR A 287 21.56 4.66 9.03
N TYR A 288 20.59 3.81 9.29
CA TYR A 288 19.49 3.56 8.35
C TYR A 288 18.57 4.77 8.18
N LEU A 289 18.21 5.47 9.25
CA LEU A 289 17.34 6.66 9.19
C LEU A 289 18.04 7.85 8.52
N SER A 290 19.36 7.99 8.69
CA SER A 290 20.16 8.99 7.94
C SER A 290 20.16 8.69 6.45
N ARG A 291 20.20 7.42 6.04
CA ARG A 291 20.04 7.02 4.64
C ARG A 291 18.64 7.38 4.15
N ALA A 292 17.60 6.96 4.86
CA ALA A 292 16.21 7.26 4.50
C ALA A 292 15.91 8.75 4.31
N CYS A 293 16.46 9.62 5.17
CA CYS A 293 16.16 11.05 5.16
C CYS A 293 17.14 11.88 4.30
N PHE A 294 18.40 11.47 4.19
CA PHE A 294 19.45 12.31 3.58
C PHE A 294 20.39 11.57 2.62
N LEU A 295 20.73 10.31 2.89
CA LEU A 295 21.96 9.67 2.40
C LEU A 295 21.75 8.37 1.63
N HIS A 296 20.53 8.04 1.22
CA HIS A 296 20.29 6.76 0.56
C HIS A 296 20.99 6.73 -0.81
N ASN A 297 20.89 7.80 -1.61
CA ASN A 297 21.51 7.92 -2.93
C ASN A 297 21.98 9.35 -3.20
N PRO A 298 22.74 9.62 -4.29
CA PRO A 298 23.15 10.99 -4.65
C PRO A 298 21.98 11.95 -4.94
N GLU A 299 20.77 11.42 -5.11
CA GLU A 299 19.53 12.18 -5.31
C GLU A 299 18.82 12.50 -3.97
N SER A 300 18.20 13.68 -3.89
CA SER A 300 17.46 14.17 -2.71
C SER A 300 16.02 13.65 -2.61
N MET A 301 15.81 12.37 -2.96
CA MET A 301 14.58 11.64 -2.65
C MET A 301 14.59 11.26 -1.17
N ILE A 302 13.46 11.47 -0.49
CA ILE A 302 13.36 11.35 0.97
C ILE A 302 12.10 10.58 1.35
N ASP A 303 12.16 9.92 2.50
CA ASP A 303 10.99 9.45 3.22
C ASP A 303 10.77 10.34 4.44
N ALA A 304 9.68 11.12 4.44
CA ALA A 304 9.41 12.09 5.49
C ALA A 304 9.27 11.42 6.87
N GLU A 305 8.69 10.23 6.94
CA GLU A 305 8.59 9.45 8.18
C GLU A 305 9.98 9.06 8.73
N GLY A 306 10.90 8.67 7.84
CA GLY A 306 12.31 8.41 8.16
C GLY A 306 13.02 9.64 8.72
N CYS A 307 12.70 10.83 8.21
CA CYS A 307 13.18 12.09 8.76
C CYS A 307 12.65 12.37 10.18
N HIS A 308 11.38 12.07 10.45
CA HIS A 308 10.82 12.15 11.79
C HIS A 308 11.55 11.22 12.76
N PHE A 309 11.71 9.94 12.42
CA PHE A 309 12.44 8.99 13.26
C PHE A 309 13.92 9.36 13.43
N LEU A 310 14.56 9.94 12.41
CA LEU A 310 15.92 10.44 12.53
C LEU A 310 16.01 11.57 13.57
N ALA A 311 15.04 12.49 13.57
CA ALA A 311 14.98 13.55 14.57
C ALA A 311 14.79 12.99 15.99
N GLU A 312 13.92 12.00 16.16
CA GLU A 312 13.77 11.31 17.45
C GLU A 312 15.07 10.63 17.88
N ALA A 313 15.71 9.88 16.98
CA ALA A 313 16.97 9.19 17.25
C ALA A 313 18.08 10.18 17.64
N ALA A 314 18.17 11.33 16.94
CA ALA A 314 19.09 12.41 17.25
C ALA A 314 18.90 12.90 18.69
N LEU A 315 17.66 13.27 19.06
CA LEU A 315 17.32 13.81 20.37
C LEU A 315 17.52 12.77 21.48
N ALA A 316 17.25 11.49 21.19
CA ALA A 316 17.46 10.36 22.09
C ALA A 316 18.94 10.01 22.33
N GLY A 317 19.87 10.65 21.63
CA GLY A 317 21.30 10.42 21.83
C GLY A 317 21.85 9.22 21.07
N ALA A 318 21.24 8.84 19.94
CA ALA A 318 21.69 7.74 19.09
C ALA A 318 23.16 7.84 18.64
N ARG A 319 23.73 9.06 18.69
CA ARG A 319 25.16 9.31 18.52
C ARG A 319 25.71 9.90 19.84
N PRO A 320 26.26 9.06 20.75
CA PRO A 320 26.70 9.51 22.08
C PRO A 320 27.81 10.55 22.05
N ARG A 321 28.63 10.58 21.00
CA ARG A 321 29.72 11.53 20.81
C ARG A 321 29.24 12.97 20.52
N LEU A 322 28.00 13.15 20.07
CA LEU A 322 27.47 14.46 19.71
C LEU A 322 26.91 15.16 20.95
N GLY A 323 27.25 16.43 21.15
CA GLY A 323 26.72 17.24 22.26
C GLY A 323 25.22 17.54 22.11
N ARG A 324 24.55 17.92 23.20
CA ARG A 324 23.09 18.19 23.21
C ARG A 324 22.66 19.22 22.16
N SER A 325 23.43 20.30 22.01
CA SER A 325 23.17 21.36 21.02
C SER A 325 23.24 20.81 19.58
N GLN A 326 24.30 20.05 19.27
CA GLN A 326 24.50 19.45 17.94
C GLN A 326 23.41 18.42 17.60
N ARG A 327 22.98 17.61 18.58
CA ARG A 327 21.86 16.68 18.40
C ARG A 327 20.54 17.39 18.11
N ALA A 328 20.27 18.50 18.80
CA ALA A 328 19.11 19.34 18.50
C ALA A 328 19.22 19.97 17.10
N TYR A 329 20.40 20.42 16.70
CA TYR A 329 20.59 20.94 15.35
C TYR A 329 20.28 19.89 14.28
N LEU A 330 20.86 18.68 14.40
CA LEU A 330 20.62 17.57 13.47
C LEU A 330 19.14 17.14 13.45
N ALA A 331 18.48 17.13 14.60
CA ALA A 331 17.04 16.86 14.67
C ALA A 331 16.23 17.91 13.91
N TYR A 332 16.56 19.19 14.07
CA TYR A 332 15.90 20.27 13.32
C TYR A 332 16.12 20.12 11.81
N LEU A 333 17.35 19.81 11.37
CA LEU A 333 17.66 19.59 9.95
C LEU A 333 16.85 18.41 9.39
N ALA A 334 16.71 17.31 10.13
CA ALA A 334 15.89 16.18 9.73
C ALA A 334 14.41 16.58 9.60
N LEU A 335 13.84 17.29 10.58
CA LEU A 335 12.46 17.78 10.50
C LEU A 335 12.27 18.78 9.34
N ALA A 336 13.26 19.63 9.06
CA ALA A 336 13.23 20.54 7.93
C ALA A 336 13.26 19.81 6.59
N MET A 337 14.05 18.73 6.47
CA MET A 337 14.06 17.86 5.31
C MET A 337 12.69 17.21 5.08
N GLY A 338 12.06 16.67 6.12
CA GLY A 338 10.69 16.16 6.01
C GLY A 338 9.64 17.24 5.70
N CYS A 339 9.80 18.47 6.22
CA CYS A 339 8.92 19.60 5.86
C CYS A 339 9.03 19.97 4.36
N ALA A 340 10.21 19.80 3.74
CA ALA A 340 10.41 20.08 2.31
C ALA A 340 9.67 19.09 1.37
N ASP A 341 8.96 18.10 1.92
CA ASP A 341 8.05 17.19 1.20
C ASP A 341 6.56 17.49 1.49
N ASP A 342 6.25 18.67 2.04
CA ASP A 342 4.89 19.09 2.44
C ASP A 342 4.21 18.15 3.46
N ALA A 343 4.99 17.38 4.21
CA ALA A 343 4.48 16.56 5.31
C ALA A 343 4.04 17.46 6.50
N GLU A 344 2.77 17.89 6.49
CA GLU A 344 2.21 18.90 7.40
C GLU A 344 2.52 18.64 8.89
N GLY A 345 2.41 17.38 9.32
CA GLY A 345 2.70 16.98 10.70
C GLY A 345 4.17 17.20 11.08
N ILE A 346 5.10 16.88 10.17
CA ILE A 346 6.54 17.05 10.39
C ILE A 346 6.91 18.53 10.29
N CYS A 347 6.32 19.26 9.36
CA CYS A 347 6.56 20.69 9.26
C CYS A 347 6.06 21.44 10.51
N THR A 348 4.96 20.99 11.10
CA THR A 348 4.47 21.51 12.39
C THR A 348 5.46 21.25 13.52
N GLN A 349 6.04 20.05 13.58
CA GLN A 349 7.10 19.73 14.55
C GLN A 349 8.32 20.65 14.38
N ALA A 350 8.78 20.86 13.13
CA ALA A 350 9.91 21.74 12.84
C ALA A 350 9.65 23.20 13.27
N LYS A 351 8.44 23.71 12.99
CA LYS A 351 8.00 25.06 13.41
C LYS A 351 7.97 25.19 14.93
N SER A 352 7.44 24.20 15.64
CA SER A 352 7.41 24.19 17.11
C SER A 352 8.82 24.20 17.68
N MET A 353 9.70 23.33 17.19
CA MET A 353 11.09 23.25 17.65
C MET A 353 11.85 24.56 17.44
N LEU A 354 11.63 25.23 16.30
CA LEU A 354 12.23 26.53 16.00
C LEU A 354 11.70 27.63 16.94
N ALA A 355 10.39 27.66 17.22
CA ALA A 355 9.79 28.62 18.12
C ALA A 355 10.34 28.47 19.56
N ASP A 356 10.40 27.22 20.05
CA ASP A 356 10.94 26.92 21.38
C ASP A 356 12.41 27.33 21.50
N ALA A 357 13.21 27.10 20.44
CA ALA A 357 14.61 27.49 20.41
C ALA A 357 14.83 29.01 20.38
N ARG A 358 13.95 29.77 19.73
CA ARG A 358 13.95 31.24 19.79
C ARG A 358 13.68 31.73 21.21
N THR A 359 12.64 31.21 21.84
CA THR A 359 12.29 31.56 23.23
C THR A 359 13.42 31.22 24.21
N ALA A 360 14.09 30.07 24.00
CA ALA A 360 15.17 29.62 24.85
C ALA A 360 16.55 30.20 24.47
N SER A 361 16.66 30.98 23.38
CA SER A 361 17.94 31.43 22.81
C SER A 361 18.94 30.27 22.65
N ALA A 362 18.48 29.17 22.06
CA ALA A 362 19.24 27.93 21.99
C ALA A 362 20.50 28.06 21.12
N ALA A 363 21.63 27.55 21.61
CA ALA A 363 22.91 27.60 20.90
C ALA A 363 22.87 26.96 19.49
N TRP A 364 22.04 25.92 19.31
CA TRP A 364 21.90 25.25 18.03
C TRP A 364 21.27 26.15 16.96
N LEU A 365 20.38 27.07 17.37
CA LEU A 365 19.71 28.00 16.46
C LEU A 365 20.71 29.04 15.93
N ALA A 366 21.52 29.62 16.83
CA ALA A 366 22.61 30.51 16.44
C ALA A 366 23.56 29.85 15.43
N ARG A 367 23.92 28.58 15.66
CA ARG A 367 24.74 27.81 14.72
C ARG A 367 24.03 27.59 13.38
N CYS A 368 22.74 27.26 13.40
CA CYS A 368 21.94 27.10 12.19
C CYS A 368 21.88 28.39 11.35
N ASP A 369 21.69 29.54 12.01
CA ASP A 369 21.69 30.85 11.34
C ASP A 369 23.06 31.16 10.73
N GLU A 370 24.16 30.84 11.43
CA GLU A 370 25.53 30.98 10.89
C GLU A 370 25.75 30.09 9.66
N ASP A 371 25.40 28.80 9.74
CA ASP A 371 25.60 27.84 8.65
C ASP A 371 24.71 28.17 7.43
N THR A 372 23.60 28.90 7.62
CA THR A 372 22.67 29.30 6.54
C THR A 372 22.93 30.70 5.97
N ALA A 373 23.64 31.58 6.68
CA ALA A 373 23.85 32.98 6.29
C ALA A 373 24.54 33.15 4.91
N ALA A 374 25.44 32.24 4.56
CA ALA A 374 26.15 32.23 3.28
C ALA A 374 25.49 31.33 2.21
N ALA A 375 24.41 30.62 2.58
CA ALA A 375 23.81 29.58 1.76
C ALA A 375 22.42 29.99 1.23
N SER A 376 22.16 29.67 -0.04
CA SER A 376 20.84 29.86 -0.68
C SER A 376 20.13 28.50 -0.83
N PRO A 377 18.79 28.42 -0.70
CA PRO A 377 17.82 29.52 -0.64
C PRO A 377 17.45 30.06 0.76
N ALA A 378 17.70 29.33 1.86
CA ALA A 378 17.09 29.65 3.16
C ALA A 378 17.57 30.97 3.82
N ARG A 379 18.85 31.37 3.64
CA ARG A 379 19.52 32.58 4.18
C ARG A 379 19.50 32.80 5.71
N GLU A 380 18.60 32.13 6.42
CA GLU A 380 18.48 32.03 7.87
C GLU A 380 17.85 30.67 8.21
N CYS A 381 17.95 30.24 9.47
CA CYS A 381 17.49 28.92 9.88
C CYS A 381 16.00 28.70 9.58
N ALA A 382 15.18 29.74 9.77
CA ALA A 382 13.74 29.69 9.51
C ALA A 382 13.37 29.47 8.04
N GLY A 383 14.26 29.85 7.11
CA GLY A 383 14.05 29.63 5.68
C GLY A 383 14.12 28.15 5.29
N LEU A 384 14.69 27.29 6.14
CA LEU A 384 14.79 25.85 5.89
C LEU A 384 13.44 25.11 5.95
N ILE A 385 12.42 25.76 6.49
CA ILE A 385 11.05 25.22 6.62
C ILE A 385 10.02 26.10 5.91
N ALA A 386 10.48 27.02 5.07
CA ALA A 386 9.60 27.86 4.26
C ALA A 386 8.91 27.00 3.18
N PRO A 387 7.64 27.29 2.83
CA PRO A 387 7.00 26.66 1.68
C PRO A 387 7.80 26.90 0.40
N GLN A 388 7.90 25.89 -0.45
CA GLN A 388 8.63 25.97 -1.71
C GLN A 388 7.68 26.36 -2.84
N ALA A 389 8.13 27.23 -3.73
CA ALA A 389 7.28 27.77 -4.80
C ALA A 389 7.06 26.75 -5.93
N ASP A 390 8.04 25.88 -6.13
CA ASP A 390 8.08 24.89 -7.20
C ASP A 390 9.04 23.73 -6.86
N TYR A 391 9.06 22.73 -7.72
CA TYR A 391 9.93 21.56 -7.58
C TYR A 391 11.42 21.92 -7.55
N GLU A 392 11.87 22.86 -8.37
CA GLU A 392 13.29 23.20 -8.50
C GLU A 392 13.83 23.85 -7.22
N THR A 393 13.08 24.80 -6.66
CA THR A 393 13.37 25.44 -5.37
C THR A 393 13.36 24.43 -4.23
N GLY A 394 12.41 23.49 -4.24
CA GLY A 394 12.37 22.38 -3.29
C GLY A 394 13.61 21.49 -3.37
N GLN A 395 14.04 21.09 -4.57
CA GLN A 395 15.26 20.30 -4.74
C GLN A 395 16.52 21.06 -4.31
N ALA A 396 16.60 22.36 -4.58
CA ALA A 396 17.71 23.20 -4.13
C ALA A 396 17.78 23.27 -2.59
N LEU A 397 16.64 23.44 -1.92
CA LEU A 397 16.56 23.41 -0.45
C LEU A 397 17.00 22.05 0.11
N ARG A 398 16.54 20.92 -0.46
CA ARG A 398 16.93 19.58 0.00
C ARG A 398 18.43 19.33 -0.14
N LYS A 399 19.06 19.82 -1.22
CA LYS A 399 20.52 19.77 -1.39
C LYS A 399 21.25 20.63 -0.36
N GLN A 400 20.73 21.81 -0.03
CA GLN A 400 21.26 22.64 1.06
C GLN A 400 21.18 21.90 2.40
N LEU A 401 20.01 21.33 2.73
CA LEU A 401 19.80 20.56 3.96
C LEU A 401 20.73 19.36 4.08
N LEU A 402 20.95 18.62 2.99
CA LEU A 402 21.93 17.54 2.92
C LEU A 402 23.36 18.02 3.24
N SER A 403 23.78 19.15 2.65
CA SER A 403 25.09 19.74 2.92
C SER A 403 25.25 20.12 4.40
N LEU A 404 24.24 20.80 4.96
CA LEU A 404 24.20 21.18 6.37
C LEU A 404 24.25 19.95 7.29
N PHE A 405 23.48 18.91 6.97
CA PHE A 405 23.43 17.68 7.76
C PHE A 405 24.78 16.97 7.79
N ARG A 406 25.46 16.85 6.64
CA ARG A 406 26.81 16.28 6.56
C ARG A 406 27.81 17.10 7.39
N GLY A 407 27.83 18.42 7.19
CA GLY A 407 28.71 19.31 7.95
C GLY A 407 28.48 19.23 9.47
N ALA A 408 27.21 19.23 9.89
CA ALA A 408 26.82 19.11 11.29
C ALA A 408 27.14 17.72 11.88
N THR A 409 27.18 16.67 11.07
CA THR A 409 27.55 15.31 11.51
C THR A 409 29.08 15.15 11.64
N ASP A 410 29.84 15.72 10.70
CA ASP A 410 31.31 15.56 10.62
C ASP A 410 32.07 16.46 11.61
N ALA A 411 31.49 17.62 11.98
CA ALA A 411 32.07 18.59 12.90
C ALA A 411 32.36 18.07 14.33
N ALA A 412 32.01 16.82 14.64
CA ALA A 412 32.32 16.13 15.89
C ALA A 412 33.84 15.94 16.18
N HIS A 413 34.74 16.38 15.29
CA HIS A 413 36.20 16.27 15.44
C HIS A 413 36.92 17.60 15.68
N ALA A 414 36.22 18.73 15.80
CA ALA A 414 36.85 19.99 16.19
C ALA A 414 36.91 20.08 17.72
N PRO A 415 38.09 20.10 18.36
CA PRO A 415 38.19 20.40 19.78
C PRO A 415 37.74 21.85 20.02
N GLU A 416 36.95 22.06 21.07
CA GLU A 416 36.49 23.39 21.55
C GLU A 416 37.64 24.39 21.77
#